data_AF-A0A2I1P7V6-F1
#
_entry.id   AF-A0A2I1P7V6-F1
#
_cell.length_a   1.000
_cell.length_b   1.000
_cell.length_c   1.000
_cell.angle_alpha   90.00
_cell.angle_beta   90.00
_cell.angle_gamma   90.00
#
_symmetry.space_group_name_H-M   'P 1'
#
loop_
_entity.id
_entity.type
_entity.pdbx_description
1 polymer ?
#
loop_
_entity_poly.entity_id
_entity_poly.type
_entity_poly.pdbx_seq_one_letter_code
_entity_poly.pdbx_strand_id
1 'polypeptide(L)'
;FVVAHFHYTLFGTVTYASFAGIYFWFPKMTGRMLDEKLGKIHFWLVTIGFHTTFLVQHWLGNMGMPRRYADYLPTDGFTTLNQISTIGACILAISMIPFLWNVFKSYRYGEVVTV
;
A
#
# COMPACT_ATOMS: atom_id res chain seq x y z
N PHE A 1 -9.42 -15.93 1.11
CA PHE A 1 -9.61 -15.66 2.55
C PHE A 1 -8.29 -15.56 3.31
N VAL A 2 -7.56 -16.65 3.61
CA VAL A 2 -6.34 -16.60 4.44
C VAL A 2 -5.30 -15.60 3.93
N VAL A 3 -5.09 -15.54 2.61
CA VAL A 3 -4.18 -14.55 2.00
C VAL A 3 -4.62 -13.12 2.32
N ALA A 4 -5.91 -12.81 2.16
CA ALA A 4 -6.45 -11.50 2.49
C ALA A 4 -6.33 -11.17 3.98
N HIS A 5 -6.69 -12.11 4.86
CA HIS A 5 -6.54 -11.95 6.31
C HIS A 5 -5.09 -11.60 6.71
N PHE A 6 -4.13 -12.36 6.20
CA PHE A 6 -2.72 -12.12 6.50
C PHE A 6 -2.23 -10.76 6.01
N HIS A 7 -2.66 -10.32 4.81
CA HIS A 7 -2.32 -8.99 4.33
C HIS A 7 -2.98 -7.89 5.17
N TYR A 8 -4.23 -8.07 5.64
CA TYR A 8 -4.87 -7.11 6.56
C TYR A 8 -4.14 -6.96 7.89
N THR A 9 -3.63 -8.04 8.46
CA THR A 9 -2.92 -7.98 9.73
C THR A 9 -1.47 -7.52 9.56
N LEU A 10 -0.74 -8.08 8.59
CA LEU A 10 0.68 -7.76 8.39
C LEU A 10 0.88 -6.39 7.74
N PHE A 11 0.06 -6.00 6.77
CA PHE A 11 0.24 -4.71 6.09
C PHE A 11 -0.03 -3.55 7.06
N GLY A 12 -0.97 -3.70 7.99
CA GLY A 12 -1.17 -2.76 9.09
C GLY A 12 0.04 -2.67 10.03
N THR A 13 0.48 -3.82 10.54
CA THR A 13 1.54 -3.87 11.58
C THR A 13 2.95 -3.61 11.06
N VAL A 14 3.22 -3.93 9.79
CA VAL A 14 4.55 -3.75 9.18
C VAL A 14 4.54 -2.55 8.26
N THR A 15 3.72 -2.54 7.22
CA THR A 15 3.82 -1.50 6.17
C THR A 15 3.37 -0.13 6.66
N TYR A 16 2.15 -0.02 7.21
CA TYR A 16 1.66 1.26 7.74
C TYR A 16 2.51 1.76 8.91
N ALA A 17 2.88 0.87 9.84
CA ALA A 17 3.74 1.24 10.96
C ALA A 17 5.14 1.69 10.49
N SER A 18 5.72 1.02 9.49
CA SER A 18 7.02 1.42 8.92
C SER A 18 6.92 2.79 8.27
N PHE A 19 5.87 3.07 7.49
CA PHE A 19 5.68 4.41 6.92
C PHE A 19 5.45 5.46 8.00
N ALA A 20 4.61 5.18 9.01
CA ALA A 20 4.42 6.08 10.14
C ALA A 20 5.75 6.40 10.84
N GLY A 21 6.57 5.37 11.09
CA GLY A 21 7.91 5.51 11.65
C GLY A 21 8.83 6.36 10.78
N ILE A 22 8.82 6.15 9.46
CA ILE A 22 9.60 6.97 8.53
C ILE A 22 9.12 8.43 8.59
N TYR A 23 7.83 8.72 8.40
CA TYR A 23 7.32 10.09 8.44
C TYR A 23 7.61 10.78 9.77
N PHE A 24 7.55 10.05 10.88
CA PHE A 24 7.78 10.58 12.21
C PHE A 24 9.27 10.82 12.53
N TRP A 25 10.14 9.84 12.27
CA TRP A 25 11.57 9.92 12.64
C TRP A 25 12.47 10.49 11.53
N PHE A 26 11.99 10.68 10.30
CA PHE A 26 12.80 11.22 9.21
C PHE A 26 13.45 12.57 9.54
N PRO A 27 12.75 13.56 10.15
CA PRO A 27 13.39 14.82 10.51
C PRO A 27 14.48 14.64 11.57
N LYS A 28 14.30 13.70 12.49
CA LYS A 28 15.31 13.38 13.51
C LYS A 28 16.55 12.71 12.92
N MET A 29 16.38 11.86 11.92
CA MET A 29 17.48 11.12 11.28
C MET A 29 18.22 11.93 10.22
N THR A 30 17.54 12.85 9.53
CA THR A 30 18.10 13.56 8.37
C THR A 30 18.27 15.07 8.58
N GLY A 31 17.68 15.63 9.64
CA GLY A 31 17.65 17.08 9.89
C GLY A 31 16.73 17.85 8.93
N ARG A 32 15.88 17.17 8.15
CA ARG A 32 14.97 17.81 7.18
C ARG A 32 13.53 17.29 7.28
N MET A 33 12.58 18.18 6.98
CA MET A 33 11.15 17.87 6.98
C MET A 33 10.71 17.16 5.68
N LEU A 34 9.86 16.15 5.81
CA LEU A 34 9.14 15.57 4.67
C LEU A 34 8.00 16.50 4.22
N ASP A 35 7.66 16.45 2.94
CA ASP A 35 6.54 17.22 2.38
C ASP A 35 5.20 16.57 2.79
N GLU A 36 4.42 17.29 3.61
CA GLU A 36 3.13 16.84 4.13
C GLU A 36 2.09 16.59 3.04
N LYS A 37 2.11 17.37 1.95
CA LYS A 37 1.15 17.18 0.85
C LYS A 37 1.43 15.87 0.13
N LEU A 38 2.71 15.59 -0.16
CA LEU A 38 3.11 14.31 -0.75
C LEU A 38 2.88 13.14 0.21
N GLY A 39 3.09 13.34 1.52
CA GLY A 39 2.79 12.34 2.55
C GLY A 39 1.32 11.93 2.56
N LYS A 40 0.40 12.90 2.50
CA LYS A 40 -1.05 12.63 2.44
C LYS A 40 -1.46 11.94 1.15
N ILE A 41 -0.89 12.32 0.00
CA ILE A 41 -1.13 11.64 -1.28
C ILE A 41 -0.69 10.18 -1.18
N HIS A 42 0.52 9.92 -0.68
CA HIS A 42 1.02 8.56 -0.48
C HIS A 42 0.09 7.75 0.43
N PHE A 43 -0.31 8.30 1.59
CA PHE A 43 -1.21 7.63 2.52
C PHE A 43 -2.54 7.22 1.88
N TRP A 44 -3.19 8.13 1.14
CA TRP A 44 -4.48 7.83 0.53
C TRP A 44 -4.38 6.83 -0.62
N LEU A 45 -3.33 6.90 -1.44
CA LEU A 45 -3.10 5.92 -2.50
C LEU A 45 -2.84 4.52 -1.91
N VAL A 46 -2.01 4.42 -0.85
CA VAL A 46 -1.81 3.15 -0.14
C VAL A 46 -3.13 2.63 0.41
N THR A 47 -3.91 3.48 1.07
CA THR A 47 -5.16 3.07 1.73
C THR A 47 -6.22 2.60 0.75
N ILE A 48 -6.45 3.36 -0.32
CA ILE A 48 -7.41 3.01 -1.35
C ILE A 48 -6.95 1.75 -2.11
N GLY A 49 -5.67 1.71 -2.52
CA GLY A 49 -5.10 0.56 -3.22
C GLY A 49 -5.16 -0.71 -2.37
N PHE A 50 -4.82 -0.62 -1.09
CA PHE A 50 -4.82 -1.74 -0.15
C PHE A 50 -6.21 -2.37 0.01
N HIS A 51 -7.21 -1.54 0.32
CA HIS A 51 -8.58 -2.04 0.49
C HIS A 51 -9.14 -2.59 -0.83
N THR A 52 -8.90 -1.90 -1.95
CA THR A 52 -9.34 -2.39 -3.27
C THR A 52 -8.69 -3.73 -3.61
N THR A 53 -7.43 -3.93 -3.26
CA THR A 53 -6.69 -5.18 -3.54
C THR A 53 -7.22 -6.35 -2.70
N PHE A 54 -7.27 -6.18 -1.38
CA PHE A 54 -7.40 -7.31 -0.46
C PHE A 54 -8.80 -7.49 0.11
N LEU A 55 -9.67 -6.46 0.09
CA LEU A 55 -11.04 -6.62 0.60
C LEU A 55 -11.78 -7.66 -0.23
N VAL A 56 -11.71 -7.54 -1.56
CA VAL A 56 -12.35 -8.48 -2.50
C VAL A 56 -11.80 -9.89 -2.38
N GLN A 57 -10.54 -10.06 -1.94
CA GLN A 57 -9.89 -11.36 -1.77
C GLN A 57 -10.44 -12.17 -0.56
N HIS A 58 -11.14 -11.51 0.38
CA HIS A 58 -11.92 -12.22 1.39
C HIS A 58 -13.08 -12.95 0.74
N TRP A 59 -13.88 -12.23 -0.05
CA TRP A 59 -15.01 -12.78 -0.78
C TRP A 59 -14.58 -13.84 -1.79
N LEU A 60 -13.51 -13.54 -2.55
CA LEU A 60 -12.95 -14.43 -3.55
C LEU A 60 -12.58 -15.81 -2.97
N GLY A 61 -11.91 -15.84 -1.82
CA GLY A 61 -11.63 -17.14 -1.19
C GLY A 61 -12.82 -17.78 -0.49
N ASN A 62 -13.88 -17.03 -0.16
CA ASN A 62 -15.14 -17.61 0.32
C ASN A 62 -15.95 -18.26 -0.83
N MET A 63 -15.78 -17.75 -2.06
CA MET A 63 -16.31 -18.38 -3.28
C MET A 63 -15.52 -19.62 -3.71
N GLY A 64 -14.45 -19.98 -2.99
CA GLY A 64 -13.76 -21.26 -3.16
C GLY A 64 -12.48 -21.22 -4.00
N MET A 65 -11.96 -20.06 -4.42
CA MET A 65 -10.65 -20.01 -5.09
C MET A 65 -9.52 -20.31 -4.09
N PRO A 66 -8.77 -21.41 -4.26
CA PRO A 66 -7.64 -21.72 -3.39
C PRO A 66 -6.44 -20.82 -3.70
N ARG A 67 -5.56 -20.63 -2.72
CA ARG A 67 -4.31 -19.87 -2.91
C ARG A 67 -3.30 -20.64 -3.75
N ARG A 68 -2.33 -19.92 -4.34
CA ARG A 68 -1.19 -20.47 -5.10
C ARG A 68 -1.57 -21.14 -6.44
N TYR A 69 -2.67 -20.70 -7.04
CA TYR A 69 -3.07 -21.10 -8.39
C TYR A 69 -2.51 -20.10 -9.40
N ALA A 70 -2.01 -20.61 -10.52
CA ALA A 70 -1.48 -19.79 -11.62
C ALA A 70 -2.59 -19.35 -12.58
N ASP A 71 -3.61 -20.18 -12.76
CA ASP A 71 -4.77 -19.96 -13.62
C ASP A 71 -6.08 -20.40 -12.93
N TYR A 72 -7.20 -20.03 -13.55
CA TYR A 72 -8.56 -20.43 -13.16
C TYR A 72 -9.44 -20.43 -14.42
N LEU A 73 -10.55 -21.16 -14.41
CA LEU A 73 -11.44 -21.23 -15.56
C LEU A 73 -12.34 -20.00 -15.61
N PRO A 74 -12.66 -19.46 -16.82
CA PRO A 74 -13.63 -18.36 -16.95
C PRO A 74 -15.01 -18.67 -16.36
N THR A 75 -15.38 -19.95 -16.31
CA THR A 75 -16.64 -20.45 -15.74
C THR A 75 -16.69 -20.38 -14.21
N ASP A 76 -15.57 -20.19 -13.53
CA ASP A 76 -15.50 -20.20 -12.06
C ASP A 76 -16.02 -18.89 -11.44
N GLY A 77 -16.24 -17.84 -12.24
CA GLY A 77 -16.76 -16.56 -11.76
C GLY A 77 -15.75 -15.70 -10.98
N PHE A 78 -14.47 -16.06 -10.96
CA PHE A 78 -13.43 -15.32 -10.21
C PHE A 78 -12.88 -14.09 -10.95
N THR A 79 -13.15 -13.96 -12.25
CA THR A 79 -12.54 -12.95 -13.13
C THR A 79 -12.71 -11.53 -12.63
N THR A 80 -13.94 -11.10 -12.34
CA THR A 80 -14.23 -9.71 -11.96
C THR A 80 -13.49 -9.30 -10.68
N LEU A 81 -13.49 -10.16 -9.67
CA LEU A 81 -12.82 -9.85 -8.40
C LEU A 81 -11.30 -9.86 -8.52
N ASN A 82 -10.73 -10.75 -9.35
CA ASN A 82 -9.30 -10.72 -9.65
C ASN A 82 -8.91 -9.45 -10.43
N GLN A 83 -9.74 -8.99 -11.37
CA GLN A 83 -9.52 -7.73 -12.08
C GLN A 83 -9.55 -6.52 -11.12
N ILE A 84 -10.54 -6.43 -10.22
CA ILE A 84 -10.61 -5.37 -9.20
C ILE A 84 -9.38 -5.43 -8.29
N SER A 85 -9.00 -6.63 -7.83
CA SER A 85 -7.82 -6.84 -7.00
C SER A 85 -6.55 -6.37 -7.70
N THR A 86 -6.43 -6.62 -9.01
CA THR A 86 -5.29 -6.21 -9.84
C THR A 86 -5.21 -4.71 -10.00
N ILE A 87 -6.34 -4.03 -10.23
CA ILE A 87 -6.41 -2.57 -10.29
C ILE A 87 -5.94 -1.96 -8.95
N GLY A 88 -6.41 -2.52 -7.83
CA GLY A 88 -5.93 -2.13 -6.50
C GLY A 88 -4.41 -2.31 -6.34
N ALA A 89 -3.87 -3.43 -6.82
CA ALA A 89 -2.44 -3.73 -6.73
C ALA A 89 -1.60 -2.76 -7.58
N CYS A 90 -2.08 -2.37 -8.76
CA CYS A 90 -1.45 -1.32 -9.56
C CYS A 90 -1.46 0.04 -8.85
N ILE A 91 -2.56 0.39 -8.16
CA ILE A 91 -2.63 1.63 -7.35
C ILE A 91 -1.60 1.59 -6.22
N LEU A 92 -1.43 0.44 -5.54
CA LEU A 92 -0.38 0.24 -4.53
C LEU A 92 1.04 0.39 -5.10
N ALA A 93 1.29 -0.12 -6.30
CA ALA A 93 2.59 0.07 -6.95
C ALA A 93 2.86 1.56 -7.23
N ILE A 94 1.84 2.27 -7.75
CA ILE A 94 1.91 3.70 -8.04
C ILE A 94 2.09 4.52 -6.75
N SER A 95 1.54 4.09 -5.62
CA SER A 95 1.66 4.82 -4.35
C SER A 95 3.11 4.94 -3.86
N MET A 96 4.04 4.09 -4.33
CA MET A 96 5.46 4.21 -4.01
C MET A 96 6.15 5.38 -4.71
N ILE A 97 5.60 5.87 -5.83
CA ILE A 97 6.17 7.01 -6.56
C ILE A 97 6.18 8.28 -5.70
N PRO A 98 5.06 8.76 -5.13
CA PRO A 98 5.08 9.95 -4.26
C PRO A 98 5.89 9.73 -2.99
N PHE A 99 5.97 8.51 -2.46
CA PHE A 99 6.81 8.20 -1.30
C PHE A 99 8.30 8.37 -1.60
N LEU A 100 8.80 7.68 -2.63
CA LEU A 100 10.21 7.74 -3.02
C LEU A 100 10.60 9.15 -3.45
N TRP A 101 9.72 9.84 -4.17
CA TRP A 101 9.92 11.23 -4.55
C TRP A 101 10.00 12.16 -3.33
N ASN A 102 9.12 11.98 -2.35
CA ASN A 102 9.13 12.78 -1.12
C ASN A 102 10.45 12.58 -0.35
N VAL A 103 10.87 11.33 -0.15
CA VAL A 103 12.15 11.01 0.50
C VAL A 103 13.32 11.65 -0.24
N PHE A 104 13.41 11.47 -1.56
CA PHE A 104 14.49 12.04 -2.37
C PHE A 104 14.51 13.58 -2.33
N LYS A 105 13.37 14.22 -2.58
CA LYS A 105 13.21 15.68 -2.59
C LYS A 105 13.55 16.25 -1.22
N SER A 106 12.98 15.71 -0.15
CA SER A 106 13.17 16.23 1.20
C SER A 106 14.58 16.01 1.73
N TYR A 107 15.23 14.90 1.39
CA TYR A 107 16.63 14.69 1.77
C TYR A 107 17.58 15.73 1.14
N ARG A 108 17.32 16.12 -0.13
CA ARG A 108 18.17 17.08 -0.86
C ARG A 108 17.79 18.54 -0.62
N TYR A 109 16.50 18.84 -0.54
CA TYR A 109 15.94 20.20 -0.63
C TYR A 109 14.89 20.51 0.43
N GLY A 110 14.56 19.56 1.32
CA GLY A 110 13.54 19.76 2.35
C GLY A 110 13.93 20.83 3.36
N GLU A 111 12.92 21.45 3.98
CA GLU A 111 13.11 22.45 5.04
C GLU A 111 13.95 21.87 6.18
N VAL A 112 14.93 22.64 6.67
CA VAL A 112 15.81 22.22 7.76
C VAL A 112 15.05 22.33 9.08
N VAL A 113 15.17 21.31 9.93
CA VAL A 113 14.54 21.31 11.26
C VAL A 113 15.14 22.46 12.09
N THR A 114 14.29 23.40 12.52
CA THR A 114 14.66 24.42 13.49
C THR A 114 14.40 23.91 14.92
N VAL A 115 15.27 24.30 15.85
CA VAL A 115 15.17 23.93 17.29
C VAL A 115 14.10 24.76 17.97
#